data_AF-A0A2S4VFD4-F1
#
_entry.id   AF-A0A2S4VFD4-F1
#
_cell.length_a   1.000
_cell.length_b   1.000
_cell.length_c   1.000
_cell.angle_alpha   90.00
_cell.angle_beta   90.00
_cell.angle_gamma   90.00
#
_symmetry.space_group_name_H-M   'P 1'
#
loop_
_entity.id
_entity.type
_entity.pdbx_description
1 polymer ?
#
loop_
_entity_poly.entity_id
_entity_poly.type
_entity_poly.pdbx_seq_one_letter_code
_entity_poly.pdbx_strand_id
1 'polypeptide(L)'
;MTALETTPQLLEENYSVRKDKMTALLELRGVLNLLEANKSDSPPLETDINTELKLLFISKIDSATHSNTVSAENWGSAKALWKAIKDRFASNESSNRARVFNDFLYAKFKEDHFEVFVTDIKVAINKLVNVGIELPQDILAYLILFKLLDTLQLLKRQIMHSDKALTVQFVCNHLTQFNNKNCAETKEASSNNQAALISTRNQRSHRNNENRGGQAGTGASGGPRRCTTGYHNPKQDPSSR
;
A
#
# COMPACT_ATOMS: atom_id res chain seq x y z
N MET A 1 7.17 33.05 -15.74
CA MET A 1 7.68 31.76 -15.21
C MET A 1 6.58 30.73 -15.42
N THR A 2 6.79 29.89 -16.41
CA THR A 2 5.72 29.27 -17.20
C THR A 2 5.33 27.93 -16.57
N ALA A 3 4.03 27.68 -16.38
CA ALA A 3 3.44 26.45 -15.83
C ALA A 3 3.77 25.15 -16.63
N LEU A 4 4.69 25.21 -17.59
CA LEU A 4 5.15 24.11 -18.45
C LEU A 4 6.21 23.22 -17.76
N GLU A 5 6.94 23.73 -16.76
CA GLU A 5 8.01 22.97 -16.09
C GLU A 5 7.49 21.93 -15.08
N THR A 6 6.28 22.09 -14.55
CA THR A 6 5.76 21.20 -13.49
C THR A 6 4.95 20.00 -14.01
N THR A 7 4.82 19.82 -15.32
CA THR A 7 3.98 18.74 -15.89
C THR A 7 4.75 17.43 -16.14
N PRO A 8 4.28 16.26 -15.69
CA PRO A 8 5.02 14.99 -15.79
C PRO A 8 5.18 14.44 -17.23
N GLN A 9 6.29 13.73 -17.47
CA GLN A 9 6.61 13.04 -18.74
C GLN A 9 5.77 11.76 -18.97
N LEU A 10 5.26 11.53 -20.17
CA LEU A 10 4.44 10.37 -20.58
C LEU A 10 5.25 9.08 -20.82
N LEU A 11 5.86 8.49 -19.79
CA LEU A 11 6.47 7.13 -19.83
C LEU A 11 5.45 5.97 -19.92
N GLU A 12 5.86 4.72 -20.04
CA GLU A 12 4.91 3.59 -20.11
C GLU A 12 4.33 3.18 -18.73
N GLU A 13 5.10 3.34 -17.66
CA GLU A 13 4.83 2.66 -16.38
C GLU A 13 3.61 3.19 -15.60
N ASN A 14 3.15 4.41 -15.89
CA ASN A 14 2.08 5.12 -15.17
C ASN A 14 1.11 5.83 -16.12
N TYR A 15 0.77 5.19 -17.24
CA TYR A 15 -0.12 5.79 -18.24
C TYR A 15 -1.42 6.32 -17.62
N SER A 16 -2.08 5.59 -16.71
CA SER A 16 -3.33 6.04 -16.06
C SER A 16 -3.14 7.39 -15.35
N VAL A 17 -2.14 7.49 -14.46
CA VAL A 17 -1.87 8.71 -13.69
C VAL A 17 -1.53 9.89 -14.61
N ARG A 18 -0.85 9.63 -15.73
CA ARG A 18 -0.46 10.70 -16.65
C ARG A 18 -1.53 11.06 -17.66
N LYS A 19 -2.37 10.11 -18.05
CA LYS A 19 -3.62 10.37 -18.74
C LYS A 19 -4.47 11.31 -17.89
N ASP A 20 -4.64 11.02 -16.60
CA ASP A 20 -5.44 11.84 -15.69
C ASP A 20 -4.84 13.25 -15.55
N LYS A 21 -3.52 13.38 -15.35
CA LYS A 21 -2.84 14.68 -15.28
C LYS A 21 -2.92 15.48 -16.58
N MET A 22 -2.77 14.82 -17.73
CA MET A 22 -2.89 15.47 -19.03
C MET A 22 -4.33 15.88 -19.30
N THR A 23 -5.30 15.03 -18.97
CA THR A 23 -6.74 15.33 -19.08
C THR A 23 -7.08 16.54 -18.24
N ALA A 24 -6.69 16.59 -16.96
CA ALA A 24 -6.91 17.74 -16.08
C ALA A 24 -6.27 19.04 -16.61
N LEU A 25 -5.08 18.96 -17.21
CA LEU A 25 -4.44 20.13 -17.84
C LEU A 25 -5.22 20.62 -19.07
N LEU A 26 -5.74 19.70 -19.89
CA LEU A 26 -6.55 20.04 -21.06
C LEU A 26 -7.93 20.59 -20.65
N GLU A 27 -8.52 20.12 -19.54
CA GLU A 27 -9.73 20.68 -18.93
C GLU A 27 -9.50 22.08 -18.42
N LEU A 28 -8.40 22.30 -17.68
CA LEU A 28 -8.02 23.63 -17.18
C LEU A 28 -7.86 24.65 -18.31
N ARG A 29 -7.39 24.19 -19.47
CA ARG A 29 -7.25 25.00 -20.68
C ARG A 29 -8.54 25.14 -21.50
N GLY A 30 -9.61 24.43 -21.14
CA GLY A 30 -10.90 24.46 -21.85
C GLY A 30 -10.90 23.76 -23.21
N VAL A 31 -9.86 22.99 -23.54
CA VAL A 31 -9.67 22.38 -24.87
C VAL A 31 -10.02 20.89 -24.92
N LEU A 32 -10.24 20.23 -23.77
CA LEU A 32 -10.50 18.79 -23.72
C LEU A 32 -11.68 18.40 -24.61
N ASN A 33 -12.84 19.03 -24.43
CA ASN A 33 -14.06 18.69 -25.18
C ASN A 33 -13.87 18.81 -26.70
N LEU A 34 -13.07 19.79 -27.14
CA LEU A 34 -12.76 20.00 -28.57
C LEU A 34 -11.86 18.90 -29.14
N LEU A 35 -10.90 18.43 -28.33
CA LEU A 35 -10.02 17.31 -28.65
C LEU A 35 -10.78 15.98 -28.65
N GLU A 36 -11.75 15.80 -27.77
CA GLU A 36 -12.51 14.55 -27.60
C GLU A 36 -13.76 14.45 -28.47
N ALA A 37 -14.18 15.55 -29.09
CA ALA A 37 -15.32 15.54 -30.00
C ALA A 37 -15.07 14.59 -31.19
N ASN A 38 -15.76 13.44 -31.18
CA ASN A 38 -15.68 12.40 -32.20
C ASN A 38 -16.39 12.76 -33.53
N LYS A 39 -16.90 13.99 -33.68
CA LYS A 39 -17.60 14.42 -34.89
C LYS A 39 -16.62 15.01 -35.91
N SER A 40 -16.81 14.62 -37.17
CA SER A 40 -16.25 15.29 -38.36
C SER A 40 -16.57 16.78 -38.40
N ASP A 41 -17.65 17.19 -37.74
CA ASP A 41 -18.21 18.54 -37.79
C ASP A 41 -17.77 19.42 -36.61
N SER A 42 -16.82 18.97 -35.79
CA SER A 42 -16.28 19.82 -34.73
C SER A 42 -15.43 20.93 -35.36
N PRO A 43 -15.58 22.20 -34.92
CA PRO A 43 -14.78 23.28 -35.46
C PRO A 43 -13.28 22.94 -35.33
N PRO A 44 -12.47 23.22 -36.36
CA PRO A 44 -11.03 23.03 -36.26
C PRO A 44 -10.49 23.85 -35.09
N LEU A 45 -9.49 23.30 -34.41
CA LEU A 45 -8.75 24.03 -33.39
C LEU A 45 -8.17 25.31 -34.02
N GLU A 46 -8.25 26.41 -33.27
CA GLU A 46 -7.58 27.65 -33.65
C GLU A 46 -6.08 27.38 -33.88
N THR A 47 -5.48 28.06 -34.86
CA THR A 47 -4.14 27.74 -35.37
C THR A 47 -3.06 27.84 -34.27
N ASP A 48 -3.19 28.82 -33.39
CA ASP A 48 -2.32 29.06 -32.24
C ASP A 48 -2.48 27.96 -31.18
N ILE A 49 -3.72 27.63 -30.78
CA ILE A 49 -4.05 26.55 -29.85
C ILE A 49 -3.55 25.21 -30.39
N ASN A 50 -3.78 24.93 -31.68
CA ASN A 50 -3.29 23.72 -32.33
C ASN A 50 -1.75 23.65 -32.26
N THR A 51 -1.05 24.77 -32.51
CA THR A 51 0.42 24.80 -32.47
C THR A 51 0.95 24.62 -31.05
N GLU A 52 0.34 25.27 -30.07
CA GLU A 52 0.73 25.14 -28.66
C GLU A 52 0.53 23.70 -28.15
N LEU A 53 -0.63 23.10 -28.45
CA LEU A 53 -0.94 21.74 -28.03
C LEU A 53 -0.05 20.70 -28.72
N LYS A 54 0.29 20.88 -29.99
CA LYS A 54 1.29 20.03 -30.66
C LYS A 54 2.60 20.05 -29.90
N LEU A 55 3.14 21.23 -29.63
CA LEU A 55 4.40 21.38 -28.89
C LEU A 55 4.30 20.74 -27.50
N LEU A 56 3.18 20.95 -26.80
CA LEU A 56 2.92 20.32 -25.51
C LEU A 56 2.96 18.79 -25.61
N PHE A 57 2.26 18.18 -26.57
CA PHE A 57 2.22 16.72 -26.68
C PHE A 57 3.59 16.14 -27.05
N ILE A 58 4.27 16.73 -28.03
CA ILE A 58 5.60 16.31 -28.48
C ILE A 58 6.62 16.41 -27.35
N SER A 59 6.58 17.50 -26.57
CA SER A 59 7.50 17.70 -25.43
C SER A 59 7.24 16.77 -24.24
N LYS A 60 6.06 16.16 -24.16
CA LYS A 60 5.67 15.31 -23.03
C LYS A 60 5.82 13.82 -23.31
N ILE A 61 5.91 13.38 -24.57
CA ILE A 61 6.17 11.97 -24.90
C ILE A 61 7.68 11.70 -24.98
N ASP A 62 8.12 10.50 -24.55
CA ASP A 62 9.51 10.09 -24.70
C ASP A 62 9.86 9.76 -26.16
N SER A 63 11.15 9.61 -26.47
CA SER A 63 11.62 9.38 -27.85
C SER A 63 11.09 8.08 -28.48
N ALA A 64 10.96 7.00 -27.71
CA ALA A 64 10.38 5.75 -28.20
C ALA A 64 8.87 5.88 -28.38
N THR A 65 8.23 6.75 -27.58
CA THR A 65 6.83 7.11 -27.80
C THR A 65 6.65 7.96 -29.04
N HIS A 66 7.47 8.99 -29.23
CA HIS A 66 7.42 9.85 -30.40
C HIS A 66 7.54 9.05 -31.71
N SER A 67 8.56 8.20 -31.82
CA SER A 67 8.88 7.48 -33.07
C SER A 67 7.78 6.52 -33.55
N ASN A 68 6.98 5.97 -32.64
CA ASN A 68 5.92 5.01 -32.99
C ASN A 68 4.51 5.62 -32.98
N THR A 69 4.33 6.84 -32.49
CA THR A 69 3.01 7.51 -32.44
C THR A 69 2.91 8.66 -33.45
N VAL A 70 4.00 9.38 -33.70
CA VAL A 70 4.01 10.55 -34.58
C VAL A 70 4.31 10.13 -36.00
N SER A 71 3.45 10.53 -36.94
CA SER A 71 3.61 10.30 -38.37
C SER A 71 3.38 11.59 -39.15
N ALA A 72 3.72 11.57 -40.44
CA ALA A 72 3.44 12.69 -41.35
C ALA A 72 1.94 13.03 -41.42
N GLU A 73 1.07 12.06 -41.15
CA GLU A 73 -0.38 12.20 -41.22
C GLU A 73 -0.97 12.91 -40.00
N ASN A 74 -0.40 12.72 -38.81
CA ASN A 74 -0.95 13.27 -37.57
C ASN A 74 -0.17 14.48 -37.01
N TRP A 75 1.09 14.68 -37.38
CA TRP A 75 1.93 15.76 -36.87
C TRP A 75 1.32 17.16 -37.03
N GLY A 76 0.52 17.37 -38.09
CA GLY A 76 -0.13 18.67 -38.35
C GLY A 76 -1.25 19.04 -37.37
N SER A 77 -1.81 18.07 -36.66
CA SER A 77 -3.04 18.21 -35.87
C SER A 77 -2.85 17.75 -34.43
N ALA A 78 -3.00 18.67 -33.47
CA ALA A 78 -3.00 18.35 -32.05
C ALA A 78 -4.11 17.34 -31.71
N LYS A 79 -5.27 17.43 -32.37
CA LYS A 79 -6.37 16.47 -32.21
C LYS A 79 -5.97 15.06 -32.68
N ALA A 80 -5.32 14.96 -33.84
CA ALA A 80 -4.85 13.68 -34.36
C ALA A 80 -3.74 13.08 -33.48
N LEU A 81 -2.79 13.90 -33.01
CA LEU A 81 -1.76 13.48 -32.06
C LEU A 81 -2.36 13.00 -30.73
N TRP A 82 -3.29 13.77 -30.16
CA TRP A 82 -3.96 13.38 -28.91
C TRP A 82 -4.67 12.03 -29.07
N LYS A 83 -5.37 11.83 -30.18
CA LYS A 83 -6.00 10.55 -30.52
C LYS A 83 -4.96 9.44 -30.63
N ALA A 84 -3.89 9.61 -31.41
CA ALA A 84 -2.86 8.59 -31.58
C ALA A 84 -2.13 8.24 -30.27
N ILE A 85 -1.88 9.23 -29.41
CA ILE A 85 -1.32 9.01 -28.07
C ILE A 85 -2.30 8.20 -27.22
N LYS A 86 -3.58 8.57 -27.19
CA LYS A 86 -4.60 7.79 -26.46
C LYS A 86 -4.69 6.37 -26.99
N ASP A 87 -4.80 6.20 -28.31
CA ASP A 87 -4.98 4.92 -28.96
C ASP A 87 -3.79 3.99 -28.73
N ARG A 88 -2.56 4.50 -28.64
CA ARG A 88 -1.39 3.66 -28.34
C ARG A 88 -1.38 3.13 -26.91
N PHE A 89 -1.71 3.97 -25.95
CA PHE A 89 -1.53 3.64 -24.53
C PHE A 89 -2.80 3.08 -23.87
N ALA A 90 -3.98 3.47 -24.34
CA ALA A 90 -5.27 2.89 -23.99
C ALA A 90 -5.72 1.83 -25.01
N SER A 91 -4.81 1.39 -25.89
CA SER A 91 -5.12 0.41 -26.92
C SER A 91 -5.71 -0.86 -26.30
N ASN A 92 -6.91 -1.22 -26.73
CA ASN A 92 -7.53 -2.52 -26.44
C ASN A 92 -7.04 -3.61 -27.43
N GLU A 93 -6.01 -3.32 -28.22
CA GLU A 93 -5.40 -4.29 -29.12
C GLU A 93 -4.87 -5.51 -28.36
N SER A 94 -4.97 -6.67 -29.00
CA SER A 94 -4.63 -7.96 -28.40
C SER A 94 -3.21 -8.01 -27.84
N SER A 95 -2.23 -7.42 -28.55
CA SER A 95 -0.82 -7.38 -28.12
C SER A 95 -0.61 -6.54 -26.86
N ASN A 96 -1.22 -5.35 -26.77
CA ASN A 96 -1.09 -4.50 -25.60
C ASN A 96 -1.80 -5.12 -24.39
N ARG A 97 -3.00 -5.68 -24.61
CA ARG A 97 -3.75 -6.44 -23.60
C ARG A 97 -2.94 -7.62 -23.08
N ALA A 98 -2.33 -8.41 -23.95
CA ALA A 98 -1.50 -9.55 -23.56
C ALA A 98 -0.29 -9.11 -22.72
N ARG A 99 0.38 -8.01 -23.11
CA ARG A 99 1.49 -7.47 -22.33
C ARG A 99 1.07 -7.03 -20.93
N VAL A 100 0.03 -6.21 -20.81
CA VAL A 100 -0.46 -5.72 -19.51
C VAL A 100 -0.98 -6.86 -18.63
N PHE A 101 -1.62 -7.87 -19.23
CA PHE A 101 -2.03 -9.08 -18.53
C PHE A 101 -0.84 -9.89 -18.01
N ASN A 102 0.21 -10.06 -18.83
CA ASN A 102 1.44 -10.75 -18.43
C ASN A 102 2.16 -10.00 -17.30
N ASP A 103 2.25 -8.67 -17.37
CA ASP A 103 2.82 -7.86 -16.29
C ASP A 103 2.08 -8.06 -14.96
N PHE A 104 0.74 -8.13 -15.00
CA PHE A 104 -0.07 -8.47 -13.83
C PHE A 104 0.16 -9.91 -13.36
N LEU A 105 0.22 -10.88 -14.26
CA LEU A 105 0.44 -12.30 -13.94
C LEU A 105 1.79 -12.53 -13.24
N TYR A 106 2.86 -11.89 -13.72
CA TYR A 106 4.21 -12.08 -13.20
C TYR A 106 4.59 -11.15 -12.04
N ALA A 107 3.69 -10.26 -11.60
CA ALA A 107 3.89 -9.47 -10.39
C ALA A 107 4.22 -10.38 -9.20
N LYS A 108 5.41 -10.19 -8.61
CA LYS A 108 5.93 -11.05 -7.52
C LYS A 108 5.62 -10.46 -6.15
N PHE A 109 5.18 -11.32 -5.25
CA PHE A 109 5.10 -11.00 -3.82
C PHE A 109 6.52 -10.98 -3.20
N LYS A 110 6.76 -10.03 -2.30
CA LYS A 110 7.99 -9.93 -1.48
C LYS A 110 7.59 -9.83 -0.01
N GLU A 111 8.18 -10.68 0.84
CA GLU A 111 7.74 -10.92 2.22
C GLU A 111 7.86 -9.68 3.13
N ASP A 112 8.79 -8.77 2.87
CA ASP A 112 9.04 -7.58 3.70
C ASP A 112 8.26 -6.31 3.27
N HIS A 113 7.39 -6.41 2.25
CA HIS A 113 6.77 -5.24 1.63
C HIS A 113 5.29 -5.44 1.26
N PHE A 114 4.49 -5.94 2.21
CA PHE A 114 3.05 -6.17 2.00
C PHE A 114 2.29 -4.93 1.50
N GLU A 115 2.56 -3.75 2.05
CA GLU A 115 1.89 -2.50 1.65
C GLU A 115 2.22 -2.09 0.22
N VAL A 116 3.48 -2.24 -0.18
CA VAL A 116 3.94 -1.98 -1.55
C VAL A 116 3.28 -2.98 -2.50
N PHE A 117 3.27 -4.27 -2.15
CA PHE A 117 2.59 -5.29 -2.94
C PHE A 117 1.09 -5.02 -3.14
N VAL A 118 0.37 -4.66 -2.07
CA VAL A 118 -1.06 -4.30 -2.16
C VAL A 118 -1.26 -3.10 -3.09
N THR A 119 -0.37 -2.11 -3.03
CA THR A 119 -0.41 -0.93 -3.89
C THR A 119 -0.15 -1.30 -5.34
N ASP A 120 0.91 -2.06 -5.61
CA ASP A 120 1.30 -2.51 -6.95
C ASP A 120 0.20 -3.34 -7.61
N ILE A 121 -0.44 -4.24 -6.85
CA ILE A 121 -1.56 -5.05 -7.33
C ILE A 121 -2.76 -4.17 -7.69
N LYS A 122 -3.12 -3.18 -6.87
CA LYS A 122 -4.21 -2.24 -7.20
C LYS A 122 -3.90 -1.44 -8.46
N VAL A 123 -2.66 -0.97 -8.61
CA VAL A 123 -2.20 -0.26 -9.81
C VAL A 123 -2.28 -1.18 -11.03
N ALA A 124 -1.83 -2.42 -10.92
CA ALA A 124 -1.87 -3.38 -12.01
C ALA A 124 -3.30 -3.76 -12.43
N ILE A 125 -4.23 -3.90 -11.49
CA ILE A 125 -5.66 -4.12 -11.79
C ILE A 125 -6.25 -2.93 -12.55
N ASN A 126 -5.95 -1.70 -12.14
CA ASN A 126 -6.36 -0.51 -12.89
C ASN A 126 -5.79 -0.49 -14.31
N LYS A 127 -4.55 -0.95 -14.51
CA LYS A 127 -3.97 -1.09 -15.85
C LYS A 127 -4.74 -2.09 -16.71
N LEU A 128 -5.19 -3.23 -16.16
CA LEU A 128 -6.03 -4.20 -16.87
C LEU A 128 -7.32 -3.55 -17.37
N VAL A 129 -8.05 -2.86 -16.49
CA VAL A 129 -9.30 -2.17 -16.84
C VAL A 129 -9.07 -1.11 -17.91
N ASN A 130 -7.99 -0.34 -17.81
CA ASN A 130 -7.64 0.70 -18.78
C ASN A 130 -7.38 0.17 -20.20
N VAL A 131 -7.04 -1.11 -20.37
CA VAL A 131 -6.87 -1.75 -21.69
C VAL A 131 -8.06 -2.65 -22.07
N GLY A 132 -9.18 -2.56 -21.35
CA GLY A 132 -10.39 -3.34 -21.62
C GLY A 132 -10.30 -4.81 -21.18
N ILE A 133 -9.49 -5.11 -20.16
CA ILE A 133 -9.50 -6.42 -19.49
C ILE A 133 -10.28 -6.26 -18.18
N GLU A 134 -11.56 -6.60 -18.23
CA GLU A 134 -12.44 -6.65 -17.07
C GLU A 134 -12.56 -8.09 -16.59
N LEU A 135 -12.07 -8.36 -15.38
CA LEU A 135 -12.15 -9.67 -14.75
C LEU A 135 -13.08 -9.59 -13.53
N PRO A 136 -13.87 -10.65 -13.27
CA PRO A 136 -14.65 -10.76 -12.04
C PRO A 136 -13.78 -10.63 -10.78
N GLN A 137 -14.37 -10.08 -9.71
CA GLN A 137 -13.66 -9.76 -8.45
C GLN A 137 -13.09 -11.00 -7.75
N ASP A 138 -13.79 -12.12 -7.83
CA ASP A 138 -13.38 -13.42 -7.30
C ASP A 138 -12.19 -13.98 -8.09
N ILE A 139 -12.21 -13.92 -9.41
CA ILE A 139 -11.09 -14.32 -10.28
C ILE A 139 -9.83 -13.50 -9.97
N LEU A 140 -9.97 -12.18 -9.86
CA LEU A 140 -8.85 -11.31 -9.46
C LEU A 140 -8.31 -11.67 -8.08
N ALA A 141 -9.20 -11.92 -7.12
CA ALA A 141 -8.81 -12.31 -5.78
C ALA A 141 -8.05 -13.65 -5.75
N TYR A 142 -8.50 -14.65 -6.52
CA TYR A 142 -7.75 -15.91 -6.69
C TYR A 142 -6.36 -15.69 -7.30
N LEU A 143 -6.26 -14.84 -8.33
CA LEU A 143 -4.98 -14.51 -8.97
C LEU A 143 -4.02 -13.79 -8.00
N ILE A 144 -4.52 -12.99 -7.08
CA ILE A 144 -3.71 -12.36 -6.03
C ILE A 144 -3.22 -13.41 -5.02
N LEU A 145 -4.13 -14.26 -4.53
CA LEU A 145 -3.78 -15.33 -3.58
C LEU A 145 -2.73 -16.29 -4.16
N PHE A 146 -2.82 -16.59 -5.46
CA PHE A 146 -1.85 -17.42 -6.16
C PHE A 146 -0.42 -16.85 -6.14
N LYS A 147 -0.27 -15.52 -6.05
CA LYS A 147 1.04 -14.85 -6.03
C LYS A 147 1.76 -14.92 -4.69
N LEU A 148 1.04 -15.22 -3.60
CA LEU A 148 1.61 -15.23 -2.26
C LEU A 148 2.49 -16.48 -2.05
N LEU A 149 3.53 -16.34 -1.24
CA LEU A 149 4.45 -17.44 -0.87
C LEU A 149 3.74 -18.56 -0.10
N ASP A 150 4.38 -19.74 -0.05
CA ASP A 150 3.88 -20.88 0.71
C ASP A 150 3.94 -20.68 2.24
N THR A 151 4.75 -19.73 2.71
CA THR A 151 4.74 -19.31 4.13
C THR A 151 3.38 -18.74 4.55
N LEU A 152 2.59 -18.22 3.59
CA LEU A 152 1.28 -17.61 3.84
C LEU A 152 0.10 -18.57 3.60
N GLN A 153 0.32 -19.89 3.52
CA GLN A 153 -0.74 -20.85 3.21
C GLN A 153 -1.90 -20.85 4.22
N LEU A 154 -1.61 -20.63 5.51
CA LEU A 154 -2.67 -20.51 6.52
C LEU A 154 -3.56 -19.28 6.24
N LEU A 155 -2.96 -18.14 5.89
CA LEU A 155 -3.67 -16.93 5.53
C LEU A 155 -4.52 -17.14 4.26
N LYS A 156 -3.96 -17.79 3.23
CA LYS A 156 -4.73 -18.15 2.02
C LYS A 156 -5.96 -18.96 2.37
N ARG A 157 -5.80 -20.01 3.20
CA ARG A 157 -6.90 -20.87 3.65
C ARG A 157 -7.96 -20.09 4.43
N GLN A 158 -7.55 -19.21 5.35
CA GLN A 158 -8.47 -18.36 6.11
C GLN A 158 -9.30 -17.44 5.21
N ILE A 159 -8.67 -16.84 4.19
CA ILE A 159 -9.36 -15.97 3.23
C ILE A 159 -10.33 -16.79 2.36
N MET A 160 -9.90 -17.95 1.86
CA MET A 160 -10.70 -18.79 0.95
C MET A 160 -11.90 -19.45 1.61
N HIS A 161 -11.84 -19.77 2.91
CA HIS A 161 -12.93 -20.40 3.65
C HIS A 161 -13.71 -19.43 4.53
N SER A 162 -13.60 -18.13 4.27
CA SER A 162 -14.49 -17.17 4.93
C SER A 162 -15.89 -17.24 4.33
N ASP A 163 -16.93 -17.01 5.13
CA ASP A 163 -18.32 -16.92 4.64
C ASP A 163 -18.61 -15.63 3.83
N LYS A 164 -17.58 -14.84 3.53
CA LYS A 164 -17.68 -13.56 2.82
C LYS A 164 -17.33 -13.72 1.35
N ALA A 165 -17.94 -12.90 0.51
CA ALA A 165 -17.63 -12.84 -0.91
C ALA A 165 -16.14 -12.53 -1.12
N LEU A 166 -15.49 -13.36 -1.94
CA LEU A 166 -14.08 -13.21 -2.27
C LEU A 166 -13.91 -12.04 -3.24
N THR A 167 -13.31 -10.96 -2.77
CA THR A 167 -13.08 -9.74 -3.56
C THR A 167 -11.65 -9.25 -3.40
N VAL A 168 -11.17 -8.43 -4.33
CA VAL A 168 -9.82 -7.83 -4.25
C VAL A 168 -9.66 -7.04 -2.96
N GLN A 169 -10.69 -6.27 -2.57
CA GLN A 169 -10.69 -5.50 -1.34
C GLN A 169 -10.60 -6.41 -0.11
N PHE A 170 -11.34 -7.51 -0.10
CA PHE A 170 -11.32 -8.48 1.00
C PHE A 170 -9.93 -9.10 1.20
N VAL A 171 -9.29 -9.54 0.11
CA VAL A 171 -7.92 -10.09 0.13
C VAL A 171 -6.92 -9.04 0.62
N CYS A 172 -6.92 -7.84 0.01
CA CYS A 172 -6.00 -6.77 0.38
C CYS A 172 -6.13 -6.36 1.85
N ASN A 173 -7.36 -6.27 2.37
CA ASN A 173 -7.59 -5.95 3.78
C ASN A 173 -7.04 -7.03 4.72
N HIS A 174 -7.13 -8.31 4.35
CA HIS A 174 -6.55 -9.40 5.15
C HIS A 174 -5.03 -9.38 5.13
N LEU A 175 -4.42 -9.10 3.96
CA LEU A 175 -2.97 -8.93 3.84
C LEU A 175 -2.44 -7.78 4.71
N THR A 176 -3.10 -6.62 4.68
CA THR A 176 -2.73 -5.48 5.54
C THR A 176 -2.89 -5.80 7.02
N GLN A 177 -3.99 -6.46 7.42
CA GLN A 177 -4.20 -6.87 8.81
C GLN A 177 -3.16 -7.87 9.29
N PHE A 178 -2.80 -8.85 8.46
CA PHE A 178 -1.76 -9.83 8.76
C PHE A 178 -0.40 -9.14 8.96
N ASN A 179 -0.03 -8.24 8.05
CA ASN A 179 1.21 -7.45 8.17
C ASN A 179 1.26 -6.62 9.46
N ASN A 180 0.16 -5.96 9.81
CA ASN A 180 0.09 -5.13 11.02
C ASN A 180 0.23 -5.96 12.31
N LYS A 181 -0.33 -7.18 12.34
CA LYS A 181 -0.18 -8.11 13.47
C LYS A 181 1.27 -8.57 13.61
N ASN A 182 1.88 -9.01 12.52
CA ASN A 182 3.28 -9.42 12.53
C ASN A 182 4.20 -8.28 13.02
N CYS A 183 3.99 -7.06 12.56
CA CYS A 183 4.74 -5.89 13.03
C CYS A 183 4.53 -5.57 14.52
N ALA A 184 3.34 -5.82 15.07
CA ALA A 184 3.05 -5.62 16.49
C ALA A 184 3.73 -6.68 17.36
N GLU A 185 3.66 -7.95 16.95
CA GLU A 185 4.30 -9.07 17.65
C GLU A 185 5.83 -8.91 17.72
N THR A 186 6.48 -8.44 16.65
CA THR A 186 7.94 -8.15 16.66
C THR A 186 8.30 -6.98 17.58
N LYS A 187 7.43 -5.97 17.71
CA LYS A 187 7.64 -4.82 18.61
C LYS A 187 7.44 -5.20 20.08
N GLU A 188 6.45 -6.01 20.42
CA GLU A 188 6.26 -6.52 21.78
C GLU A 188 7.38 -7.46 22.22
N ALA A 189 7.88 -8.32 21.32
CA ALA A 189 9.06 -9.15 21.58
C ALA A 189 10.32 -8.33 21.87
N SER A 190 10.47 -7.16 21.21
CA SER A 190 11.56 -6.22 21.48
C SER A 190 11.34 -5.41 22.77
N SER A 191 10.08 -5.12 23.14
CA SER A 191 9.71 -4.34 24.34
C SER A 191 9.70 -5.17 25.63
N ASN A 192 9.56 -6.51 25.56
CA ASN A 192 9.53 -7.38 26.73
C ASN A 192 10.88 -7.55 27.46
N ASN A 193 11.94 -6.89 27.01
CA ASN A 193 13.24 -6.86 27.71
C ASN A 193 13.35 -5.74 28.77
N GLN A 194 12.30 -4.97 29.05
CA GLN A 194 12.29 -3.96 30.11
C GLN A 194 11.03 -4.01 30.98
N ALA A 195 10.86 -5.11 31.70
CA ALA A 195 9.97 -5.14 32.87
C ALA A 195 10.79 -5.42 34.13
N ALA A 196 11.59 -4.43 34.56
CA ALA A 196 12.10 -4.41 35.92
C ALA A 196 11.02 -3.82 36.84
N LEU A 197 10.40 -4.68 37.64
CA LEU A 197 9.49 -4.31 38.73
C LEU A 197 10.21 -3.38 39.72
N ILE A 198 9.97 -2.07 39.64
CA ILE A 198 10.38 -1.15 40.69
C ILE A 198 9.35 -1.25 41.82
N SER A 199 9.59 -2.16 42.76
CA SER A 199 8.90 -2.17 44.04
C SER A 199 9.30 -0.89 44.79
N THR A 200 8.41 0.10 44.82
CA THR A 200 8.59 1.34 45.60
C THR A 200 8.59 0.98 47.08
N ARG A 201 9.79 0.74 47.63
CA ARG A 201 10.05 0.63 49.06
C ARG A 201 9.84 2.01 49.68
N ASN A 202 8.69 2.20 50.34
CA ASN A 202 8.37 3.40 51.12
C ASN A 202 9.54 3.76 52.06
N GLN A 203 10.23 4.85 51.73
CA GLN A 203 11.19 5.50 52.63
C GLN A 203 10.40 6.30 53.67
N ARG A 204 10.62 5.94 54.94
CA ARG A 204 10.11 6.64 56.12
C ARG A 204 10.81 8.01 56.22
N SER A 205 10.02 9.07 56.36
CA SER A 205 10.46 10.38 56.85
C SER A 205 9.94 10.64 58.27
N HIS A 206 10.61 11.55 58.96
CA HIS A 206 10.82 11.68 60.40
C HIS A 206 9.65 12.20 61.27
N ARG A 207 9.63 11.68 62.52
CA ARG A 207 9.35 12.25 63.86
C ARG A 207 8.34 13.43 64.02
N ASN A 208 7.37 13.25 64.94
CA ASN A 208 7.31 13.98 66.21
C ASN A 208 6.38 13.37 67.29
N ASN A 209 6.96 13.22 68.48
CA ASN A 209 6.49 13.39 69.87
C ASN A 209 4.97 13.30 70.23
N GLU A 210 4.56 12.38 71.14
CA GLU A 210 4.35 12.63 72.59
C GLU A 210 3.61 11.48 73.32
N ASN A 211 4.05 11.27 74.57
CA ASN A 211 3.35 10.80 75.77
C ASN A 211 3.02 9.30 76.07
N ARG A 212 3.81 8.82 77.06
CA ARG A 212 3.43 8.18 78.34
C ARG A 212 2.71 6.82 78.37
N GLY A 213 3.45 5.84 78.93
CA GLY A 213 2.97 5.05 80.07
C GLY A 213 3.27 3.55 80.04
N GLY A 214 4.04 3.05 81.02
CA GLY A 214 3.81 1.69 81.58
C GLY A 214 4.89 0.60 81.40
N GLN A 215 5.87 0.60 82.29
CA GLN A 215 6.48 -0.54 83.02
C GLN A 215 6.70 -1.96 82.43
N ALA A 216 8.00 -2.32 82.43
CA ALA A 216 8.66 -3.45 83.12
C ALA A 216 8.57 -4.91 82.62
N GLY A 217 9.76 -5.55 82.54
CA GLY A 217 9.95 -7.01 82.65
C GLY A 217 10.84 -7.65 81.55
N THR A 218 12.18 -7.49 81.59
CA THR A 218 13.19 -8.53 81.92
C THR A 218 13.35 -9.72 80.95
N GLY A 219 14.56 -9.88 80.38
CA GLY A 219 15.09 -11.19 79.96
C GLY A 219 16.00 -11.22 78.72
N ALA A 220 17.32 -11.19 78.96
CA ALA A 220 18.48 -11.76 78.22
C ALA A 220 18.21 -12.68 76.98
N SER A 221 19.07 -12.89 75.96
CA SER A 221 20.43 -12.49 75.55
C SER A 221 20.79 -13.31 74.30
N GLY A 222 21.60 -12.79 73.36
CA GLY A 222 22.40 -13.61 72.42
C GLY A 222 22.01 -13.52 70.93
N GLY A 223 22.90 -12.96 70.10
CA GLY A 223 22.77 -12.92 68.63
C GLY A 223 23.25 -14.20 67.93
N PRO A 224 23.82 -14.11 66.72
CA PRO A 224 23.17 -13.90 65.42
C PRO A 224 23.40 -15.09 64.47
N ARG A 225 22.59 -15.27 63.39
CA ARG A 225 23.04 -15.84 62.09
C ARG A 225 21.94 -15.84 61.02
N ARG A 226 22.32 -15.28 59.85
CA ARG A 226 21.69 -15.41 58.53
C ARG A 226 21.68 -16.88 58.06
N CYS A 227 20.68 -17.28 57.26
CA CYS A 227 20.85 -17.58 55.81
C CYS A 227 19.54 -18.08 55.15
N THR A 228 19.33 -17.58 53.93
CA THR A 228 18.54 -18.01 52.74
C THR A 228 18.71 -19.51 52.40
N THR A 229 17.97 -20.25 51.56
CA THR A 229 16.95 -20.09 50.48
C THR A 229 16.50 -21.52 50.10
N GLY A 230 15.28 -21.74 49.56
CA GLY A 230 15.00 -22.98 48.82
C GLY A 230 13.52 -23.34 48.60
N TYR A 231 13.03 -23.08 47.39
CA TYR A 231 12.00 -23.80 46.62
C TYR A 231 10.89 -24.60 47.35
N HIS A 232 9.63 -24.18 47.16
CA HIS A 232 8.52 -25.13 46.98
C HIS A 232 7.51 -24.61 45.94
N ASN A 233 7.32 -25.42 44.90
CA ASN A 233 6.31 -25.32 43.86
C ASN A 233 5.12 -26.20 44.29
N PRO A 234 3.87 -25.72 44.36
CA PRO A 234 2.73 -26.59 44.66
C PRO A 234 2.31 -27.36 43.40
N LYS A 235 2.23 -28.68 43.61
CA LYS A 235 1.93 -29.79 42.71
C LYS A 235 0.78 -29.54 41.71
N GLN A 236 1.04 -29.97 40.47
CA GLN A 236 0.04 -30.44 39.52
C GLN A 236 -0.62 -31.72 40.06
N ASP A 237 -1.92 -31.89 39.85
CA ASP A 237 -2.61 -33.18 40.00
C ASP A 237 -3.24 -33.58 38.64
N PRO A 238 -3.20 -34.87 38.24
CA PRO A 238 -3.62 -35.32 36.93
C PRO A 238 -5.08 -35.82 36.89
N SER A 239 -5.57 -36.00 35.67
CA SER A 239 -6.89 -36.47 35.26
C SER A 239 -7.15 -37.97 35.53
N SER A 240 -8.42 -38.33 35.83
CA SER A 240 -9.20 -39.48 35.28
C SER A 240 -10.21 -40.09 36.27
N ARG A 241 -11.51 -39.86 36.05
CA ARG A 241 -12.56 -40.83 35.68
C ARG A 241 -13.93 -40.18 35.74
#